data_AF-A0A0G1P293-F1
#
_entry.id   AF-A0A0G1P293-F1
#
_cell.length_a   1.000
_cell.length_b   1.000
_cell.length_c   1.000
_cell.angle_alpha   90.00
_cell.angle_beta   90.00
_cell.angle_gamma   90.00
#
_symmetry.space_group_name_H-M   'P 1'
#
loop_
_entity.id
_entity.type
_entity.pdbx_description
1 polymer ?
#
loop_
_entity_poly.entity_id
_entity_poly.type
_entity_poly.pdbx_seq_one_letter_code
_entity_poly.pdbx_strand_id
1 'polypeptide(L)'
;MKKKIVVIGGGTGTYTVLRGLKKYNDLEISAIVTMADDGGSNKVLRDEFGLLPTSGVRQCMVALSANEGILRKLFSYRYYQGVGISGMTFGNLFMAAVSDVLGDQRGAIKETAKLLDVRGKILPISYDKVSLLATYTDGTEILGEHLIDLGQGKVGKQRIKHFRTIPKTRID
;
A
#
# COMPACT_ATOMS: atom_id res chain seq x y z
N MET A 1 -0.48 -15.12 27.48
CA MET A 1 0.13 -15.27 26.15
C MET A 1 -0.64 -14.38 25.18
N LYS A 2 0.01 -13.54 24.35
CA LYS A 2 -0.71 -12.68 23.39
C LYS A 2 -1.25 -13.51 22.22
N LYS A 3 -2.46 -13.19 21.74
CA LYS A 3 -3.03 -13.84 20.55
C LYS A 3 -2.42 -13.21 19.30
N LYS A 4 -1.99 -14.03 18.35
CA LYS A 4 -1.40 -13.58 17.09
C LYS A 4 -2.49 -13.43 16.03
N ILE A 5 -2.59 -12.26 15.41
CA ILE A 5 -3.52 -12.00 14.31
C ILE A 5 -2.74 -11.51 13.10
N VAL A 6 -3.01 -12.13 11.95
CA VAL A 6 -2.49 -11.70 10.66
C VAL A 6 -3.64 -11.14 9.84
N VAL A 7 -3.48 -9.90 9.37
CA VAL A 7 -4.40 -9.24 8.43
C VAL A 7 -3.72 -9.22 7.07
N ILE A 8 -4.36 -9.77 6.05
CA ILE A 8 -3.86 -9.77 4.67
C ILE A 8 -4.80 -8.92 3.83
N GLY A 9 -4.25 -7.93 3.12
CA GLY A 9 -5.06 -7.09 2.24
C GLY A 9 -4.36 -5.80 1.83
N GLY A 10 -5.17 -4.77 1.57
CA GLY A 10 -4.73 -3.43 1.23
C GLY A 10 -5.84 -2.42 1.45
N GLY A 11 -5.51 -1.15 1.17
CA GLY A 11 -6.49 -0.06 1.17
C GLY A 11 -7.27 0.15 2.49
N THR A 12 -8.45 0.74 2.34
CA THR A 12 -9.26 1.27 3.45
C THR A 12 -9.86 0.19 4.35
N GLY A 13 -10.14 -1.00 3.80
CA GLY A 13 -10.61 -2.15 4.56
C GLY A 13 -9.58 -2.60 5.60
N THR A 14 -8.34 -2.83 5.16
CA THR A 14 -7.22 -3.18 6.05
C THR A 14 -6.97 -2.08 7.07
N TYR A 15 -6.98 -0.81 6.67
CA TYR A 15 -6.87 0.33 7.60
C TYR A 15 -7.92 0.27 8.72
N THR A 16 -9.18 0.04 8.37
CA THR A 16 -10.30 0.02 9.32
C THR A 16 -10.18 -1.15 10.30
N VAL A 17 -9.86 -2.34 9.80
CA VAL A 17 -9.63 -3.54 10.62
C VAL A 17 -8.48 -3.31 11.60
N LEU A 18 -7.33 -2.85 11.12
CA LEU A 18 -6.15 -2.60 11.96
C LEU A 18 -6.42 -1.55 13.05
N ARG A 19 -7.14 -0.46 12.72
CA ARG A 19 -7.56 0.57 13.69
C ARG A 19 -8.44 0.00 14.80
N GLY A 20 -9.30 -0.95 14.47
CA GLY A 20 -10.13 -1.66 15.45
C GLY A 20 -9.29 -2.59 16.33
N LEU A 21 -8.48 -3.45 15.72
CA LEU A 21 -7.66 -4.44 16.40
C LEU A 21 -6.61 -3.80 17.33
N LYS A 22 -6.03 -2.65 16.97
CA LYS A 22 -5.02 -1.95 17.78
C LYS A 22 -5.51 -1.61 19.20
N LYS A 23 -6.82 -1.55 19.44
CA LYS A 23 -7.41 -1.25 20.76
C LYS A 23 -7.21 -2.37 21.79
N TYR A 24 -6.87 -3.57 21.35
CA TYR A 24 -6.71 -4.74 22.20
C TYR A 24 -5.22 -5.01 22.49
N ASN A 25 -4.80 -4.78 23.73
CA ASN A 25 -3.38 -4.86 24.13
C ASN A 25 -2.84 -6.30 24.21
N ASP A 26 -3.73 -7.29 24.26
CA ASP A 26 -3.44 -8.73 24.28
C ASP A 26 -3.23 -9.32 22.88
N LEU A 27 -3.25 -8.50 21.83
CA LEU A 27 -2.99 -8.92 20.46
C LEU A 27 -1.55 -8.61 20.01
N GLU A 28 -0.98 -9.52 19.23
CA GLU A 28 0.19 -9.30 18.38
C GLU A 28 -0.28 -9.24 16.93
N ILE A 29 -0.27 -8.05 16.34
CA ILE A 29 -0.84 -7.80 15.00
C ILE A 29 0.27 -7.78 13.96
N SER A 30 0.08 -8.53 12.88
CA SER A 30 0.88 -8.42 11.66
C SER A 30 -0.03 -8.10 10.47
N ALA A 31 0.39 -7.19 9.61
CA ALA A 31 -0.31 -6.81 8.39
C ALA A 31 0.55 -7.19 7.17
N ILE A 32 0.05 -8.07 6.32
CA ILE A 32 0.64 -8.39 5.03
C ILE A 32 -0.05 -7.54 3.96
N VAL A 33 0.71 -6.73 3.24
CA VAL A 33 0.18 -5.72 2.30
C VAL A 33 0.67 -5.93 0.89
N THR A 34 -0.23 -5.73 -0.08
CA THR A 34 0.10 -5.71 -1.51
C THR A 34 1.02 -4.53 -1.86
N MET A 35 1.90 -4.76 -2.83
CA MET A 35 2.79 -3.74 -3.43
C MET A 35 2.57 -3.61 -4.95
N ALA A 36 1.38 -4.01 -5.44
CA ALA A 36 1.07 -4.05 -6.87
C ALA A 36 0.27 -2.84 -7.39
N ASP A 37 -0.29 -2.01 -6.50
CA ASP A 37 -1.09 -0.84 -6.88
C ASP A 37 -0.34 0.10 -7.84
N ASP A 38 -1.02 0.59 -8.87
CA ASP A 38 -0.47 1.51 -9.87
C ASP A 38 -1.33 2.76 -10.11
N GLY A 39 -2.41 2.94 -9.35
CA GLY A 39 -3.28 4.11 -9.44
C GLY A 39 -2.83 5.35 -8.64
N GLY A 40 -3.34 6.52 -9.02
CA GLY A 40 -3.21 7.76 -8.25
C GLY A 40 -1.77 8.15 -7.90
N SER A 41 -1.50 8.48 -6.63
CA SER A 41 -0.14 8.85 -6.20
C SER A 41 0.87 7.70 -6.29
N ASN A 42 0.42 6.45 -6.35
CA ASN A 42 1.32 5.31 -6.54
C ASN A 42 1.86 5.27 -7.97
N LYS A 43 1.08 5.73 -8.97
CA LYS A 43 1.55 5.88 -10.35
C LYS A 43 2.80 6.76 -10.41
N VAL A 44 2.73 7.93 -9.77
CA VAL A 44 3.86 8.87 -9.69
C VAL A 44 5.06 8.21 -9.02
N LEU A 45 4.87 7.55 -7.87
CA LEU A 45 5.97 6.86 -7.18
C LEU A 45 6.62 5.75 -8.03
N ARG A 46 5.83 5.01 -8.80
CA ARG A 46 6.33 3.94 -9.66
C ARG A 46 7.05 4.48 -10.89
N ASP A 47 6.41 5.40 -11.60
CA ASP A 47 6.85 5.85 -12.92
C ASP A 47 7.96 6.89 -12.85
N GLU A 48 7.93 7.77 -11.84
CA GLU A 48 8.88 8.89 -11.73
C GLU A 48 9.99 8.61 -10.70
N PHE A 49 9.68 7.93 -9.59
CA PHE A 49 10.66 7.63 -8.54
C PHE A 49 11.21 6.20 -8.62
N GLY A 50 10.64 5.34 -9.46
CA GLY A 50 11.05 3.94 -9.57
C GLY A 50 10.82 3.11 -8.30
N LEU A 51 9.99 3.59 -7.38
CA LEU A 51 9.67 2.98 -6.09
C LEU A 51 8.42 2.12 -6.16
N LEU A 52 8.31 1.12 -5.29
CA LEU A 52 7.07 0.38 -5.11
C LEU A 52 6.00 1.28 -4.46
N PRO A 53 4.70 1.01 -4.69
CA PRO A 53 3.61 1.78 -4.09
C PRO A 53 3.67 1.77 -2.57
N THR A 54 3.67 2.94 -1.94
CA THR A 54 3.74 3.05 -0.47
C THR A 54 2.37 3.15 0.20
N SER A 55 1.28 3.34 -0.57
CA SER A 55 -0.01 3.69 0.00
C SER A 55 -0.57 2.63 0.97
N GLY A 56 -0.49 1.34 0.64
CA GLY A 56 -0.94 0.26 1.52
C GLY A 56 -0.15 0.18 2.84
N VAL A 57 1.18 0.25 2.73
CA VAL A 57 2.10 0.27 3.88
C VAL A 57 1.84 1.51 4.76
N ARG A 58 1.76 2.70 4.15
CA ARG A 58 1.49 3.96 4.84
C ARG A 58 0.16 3.91 5.60
N GLN A 59 -0.90 3.38 4.98
CA GLN A 59 -2.19 3.24 5.65
C GLN A 59 -2.09 2.32 6.87
N CYS A 60 -1.36 1.19 6.77
CA CYS A 60 -1.12 0.32 7.92
C CYS A 60 -0.33 1.02 9.03
N MET A 61 0.67 1.82 8.68
CA MET A 61 1.44 2.62 9.64
C MET A 61 0.53 3.60 10.38
N VAL A 62 -0.29 4.37 9.65
CA VAL A 62 -1.23 5.31 10.27
C VAL A 62 -2.29 4.60 11.12
N ALA A 63 -2.70 3.40 10.73
CA ALA A 63 -3.68 2.60 11.48
C ALA A 63 -3.12 2.10 12.81
N LEU A 64 -1.87 1.65 12.81
CA LEU A 64 -1.19 1.03 13.95
C LEU A 64 -0.31 1.99 14.77
N SER A 65 -0.05 3.20 14.27
CA SER A 65 0.70 4.29 14.93
C SER A 65 0.15 4.58 16.31
N ALA A 66 0.96 4.45 17.36
CA ALA A 66 0.62 4.88 18.71
C ALA A 66 0.48 6.40 18.82
N ASN A 67 1.17 7.14 17.95
CA ASN A 67 1.11 8.59 17.89
C ASN A 67 -0.27 9.04 17.35
N GLU A 68 -1.00 9.86 18.12
CA GLU A 68 -2.26 10.49 17.70
C GLU A 68 -2.13 11.99 17.38
N GLY A 69 -0.90 12.52 17.46
CA GLY A 69 -0.58 13.92 17.27
C GLY A 69 -0.42 14.34 15.81
N ILE A 70 0.23 15.49 15.63
CA ILE A 70 0.40 16.13 14.31
C ILE A 70 1.07 15.22 13.28
N LEU A 71 2.04 14.40 13.70
CA LEU A 71 2.77 13.52 12.79
C LEU A 71 1.84 12.52 12.09
N ARG A 72 0.92 11.89 12.84
CA ARG A 72 -0.08 10.99 12.25
C ARG A 72 -1.02 11.72 11.27
N LYS A 73 -1.37 12.97 11.58
CA LYS A 73 -2.19 13.82 10.69
C LYS A 73 -1.42 14.15 9.40
N LEU A 74 -0.15 14.52 9.50
CA LEU A 74 0.73 14.78 8.34
C LEU A 74 0.84 13.55 7.44
N PHE A 75 1.07 12.37 8.00
CA PHE A 75 1.12 11.13 7.20
C PHE A 75 -0.22 10.77 6.51
N SER A 76 -1.33 11.39 6.92
CA SER A 76 -2.64 11.25 6.29
C SER A 76 -3.01 12.43 5.39
N TYR A 77 -2.23 13.50 5.41
CA TYR A 77 -2.52 14.74 4.69
C TYR A 77 -2.37 14.52 3.18
N ARG A 78 -3.37 14.99 2.43
CA ARG A 78 -3.38 15.01 0.98
C ARG A 78 -3.30 16.46 0.50
N TYR A 79 -2.40 16.71 -0.44
CA TYR A 79 -2.31 18.01 -1.10
C TYR A 79 -3.49 18.17 -2.06
N TYR A 80 -4.18 19.32 -1.99
CA TYR A 80 -5.29 19.66 -2.89
C TYR A 80 -4.90 20.71 -3.93
N GLN A 81 -3.72 21.31 -3.80
CA GLN A 81 -3.20 22.36 -4.65
C GLN A 81 -1.69 22.18 -4.82
N GLY A 82 -1.11 22.84 -5.83
CA GLY A 82 0.31 22.79 -6.17
C GLY A 82 0.59 21.97 -7.42
N VAL A 83 1.42 22.52 -8.32
CA VAL A 83 1.83 21.85 -9.56
C VAL A 83 2.74 20.67 -9.22
N GLY A 84 2.43 19.50 -9.75
CA GLY A 84 3.20 18.26 -9.54
C GLY A 84 2.96 17.55 -8.20
N ILE A 85 2.32 18.20 -7.21
CA ILE A 85 2.06 17.60 -5.89
C ILE A 85 0.57 17.44 -5.56
N SER A 86 -0.33 18.12 -6.30
CA SER A 86 -1.77 17.97 -6.09
C SER A 86 -2.20 16.51 -6.23
N GLY A 87 -2.99 16.03 -5.27
CA GLY A 87 -3.41 14.63 -5.18
C GLY A 87 -2.41 13.72 -4.48
N MET A 88 -1.16 14.13 -4.24
CA MET A 88 -0.20 13.33 -3.46
C MET A 88 -0.49 13.38 -1.97
N THR A 89 -0.01 12.37 -1.23
CA THR A 89 -0.04 12.41 0.24
C THR A 89 1.34 12.75 0.77
N PHE A 90 1.41 13.56 1.83
CA PHE A 90 2.68 13.88 2.47
C PHE A 90 3.40 12.61 2.94
N GLY A 91 2.68 11.64 3.50
CA GLY A 91 3.30 10.38 3.95
C GLY A 91 3.94 9.58 2.81
N ASN A 92 3.34 9.57 1.61
CA ASN A 92 3.93 8.90 0.45
C ASN A 92 5.20 9.63 -0.02
N LEU A 93 5.17 10.97 -0.09
CA LEU A 93 6.34 11.79 -0.43
C LEU A 93 7.46 11.65 0.60
N PHE A 94 7.13 11.64 1.88
CA PHE A 94 8.07 11.41 2.97
C PHE A 94 8.74 10.05 2.84
N MET A 95 7.96 8.99 2.63
CA MET A 95 8.52 7.64 2.44
C MET A 95 9.38 7.53 1.19
N ALA A 96 9.05 8.24 0.12
CA ALA A 96 9.89 8.33 -1.07
C ALA A 96 11.23 8.99 -0.76
N ALA A 97 11.22 10.13 -0.07
CA ALA A 97 12.43 10.83 0.35
C ALA A 97 13.32 9.97 1.27
N VAL A 98 12.73 9.26 2.25
CA VAL A 98 13.51 8.35 3.12
C VAL A 98 14.09 7.18 2.32
N SER A 99 13.34 6.65 1.34
CA SER A 99 13.84 5.58 0.46
C SER A 99 15.03 6.03 -0.37
N ASP A 100 14.97 7.25 -0.90
CA ASP A 100 16.06 7.86 -1.68
C ASP A 100 17.30 8.12 -0.81
N VAL A 101 17.13 8.74 0.36
CA VAL A 101 18.21 9.00 1.32
C VAL A 101 18.92 7.72 1.76
N LEU A 102 18.18 6.63 1.98
CA LEU A 102 18.76 5.36 2.41
C LEU A 102 19.24 4.48 1.25
N GLY A 103 18.83 4.77 0.01
CA GLY A 103 19.01 3.85 -1.12
C GLY A 103 18.30 2.50 -0.96
N ASP A 104 17.38 2.38 0.01
CA ASP A 104 16.71 1.13 0.39
C ASP A 104 15.27 1.37 0.84
N GLN A 105 14.31 0.96 0.02
CA GLN A 105 12.89 1.08 0.34
C GLN A 105 12.48 0.17 1.51
N ARG A 106 13.14 -0.97 1.72
CA ARG A 106 12.86 -1.84 2.88
C ARG A 106 13.28 -1.17 4.17
N GLY A 107 14.49 -0.60 4.20
CA GLY A 107 15.01 0.22 5.29
C GLY A 107 14.08 1.40 5.58
N ALA A 108 13.65 2.12 4.53
CA ALA A 108 12.74 3.26 4.69
C ALA A 108 11.41 2.90 5.34
N ILE A 109 10.81 1.75 4.98
CA ILE A 109 9.59 1.24 5.62
C ILE A 109 9.83 0.97 7.11
N LYS A 110 10.94 0.33 7.45
CA LYS A 110 11.29 0.02 8.86
C LYS A 110 11.50 1.30 9.67
N GLU A 111 12.28 2.26 9.15
CA GLU A 111 12.55 3.52 9.86
C GLU A 111 11.28 4.38 10.00
N THR A 112 10.45 4.43 8.96
CA THR A 112 9.16 5.15 9.03
C THR A 112 8.22 4.52 10.07
N ALA A 113 8.19 3.18 10.18
CA ALA A 113 7.39 2.50 11.19
C ALA A 113 7.84 2.83 12.62
N LYS A 114 9.15 2.93 12.85
CA LYS A 114 9.71 3.37 14.15
C LYS A 114 9.33 4.82 14.45
N LEU A 115 9.48 5.72 13.48
CA LEU A 115 9.15 7.14 13.63
C LEU A 115 7.69 7.38 14.02
N LEU A 116 6.78 6.55 13.51
CA LEU A 116 5.35 6.61 13.82
C LEU A 116 4.94 5.82 15.07
N ASP A 117 5.90 5.21 15.78
CA ASP A 117 5.64 4.31 16.92
C ASP A 117 4.56 3.26 16.60
N VAL A 118 4.75 2.55 15.48
CA VAL A 118 3.80 1.54 14.99
C VAL A 118 3.73 0.34 15.94
N ARG A 119 2.53 0.06 16.45
CA ARG A 119 2.25 -1.12 17.29
C ARG A 119 1.81 -2.31 16.45
N GLY A 120 2.77 -3.02 15.87
CA GLY A 120 2.56 -4.22 15.06
C GLY A 120 3.63 -4.40 14.01
N LYS A 121 3.52 -5.46 13.21
CA LYS A 121 4.41 -5.71 12.07
C LYS A 121 3.70 -5.37 10.77
N ILE A 122 4.39 -4.68 9.86
CA ILE A 122 3.88 -4.38 8.52
C ILE A 122 4.85 -5.01 7.53
N LEU A 123 4.33 -5.91 6.72
CA LEU A 123 5.08 -6.80 5.84
C LEU A 123 4.57 -6.62 4.42
N PRO A 124 5.30 -5.90 3.55
CA PRO A 124 5.08 -5.99 2.11
C PRO A 124 5.12 -7.44 1.66
N ILE A 125 4.15 -7.88 0.85
CA ILE A 125 4.08 -9.26 0.36
C ILE A 125 5.26 -9.62 -0.57
N SER A 126 5.82 -8.61 -1.24
CA SER A 126 6.97 -8.72 -2.12
C SER A 126 7.63 -7.35 -2.29
N TYR A 127 8.92 -7.35 -2.62
CA TYR A 127 9.66 -6.20 -3.09
C TYR A 127 9.95 -6.25 -4.61
N ASP A 128 9.40 -7.25 -5.30
CA ASP A 128 9.51 -7.33 -6.76
C ASP A 128 8.60 -6.27 -7.41
N LYS A 129 9.09 -5.58 -8.45
CA LYS A 129 8.28 -4.67 -9.26
C LYS A 129 7.34 -5.49 -10.15
N VAL A 130 6.06 -5.52 -9.80
CA VAL A 130 5.05 -6.31 -10.52
C VAL A 130 3.79 -5.51 -10.82
N SER A 131 3.07 -5.95 -11.85
CA SER A 131 1.75 -5.44 -12.20
C SER A 131 0.73 -6.57 -12.12
N LEU A 132 -0.51 -6.25 -11.73
CA LEU A 132 -1.60 -7.20 -11.65
C LEU A 132 -2.21 -7.41 -13.04
N LEU A 133 -2.40 -8.64 -13.46
CA LEU A 133 -3.12 -9.00 -14.68
C LEU A 133 -4.42 -9.71 -14.32
N ALA A 134 -5.54 -9.22 -14.85
CA ALA A 134 -6.83 -9.90 -14.82
C ALA A 134 -7.14 -10.52 -16.18
N THR A 135 -7.51 -11.81 -16.19
CA THR A 135 -8.06 -12.50 -17.36
C THR A 135 -9.58 -12.64 -17.17
N TYR A 136 -10.37 -12.14 -18.12
CA TYR A 136 -11.83 -12.16 -18.09
C TYR A 136 -12.41 -13.41 -18.76
N THR A 137 -13.73 -13.61 -18.62
CA THR A 137 -14.44 -14.78 -19.15
C THR A 137 -14.38 -14.92 -20.68
N ASP A 138 -14.32 -13.83 -21.42
CA ASP A 138 -14.14 -13.82 -22.88
C ASP A 138 -12.69 -14.00 -23.34
N GLY A 139 -11.75 -14.14 -22.40
CA GLY A 139 -10.32 -14.23 -22.66
C GLY A 139 -9.60 -12.88 -22.78
N THR A 140 -10.30 -11.74 -22.64
CA THR A 140 -9.65 -10.42 -22.56
C THR A 140 -8.73 -10.38 -21.35
N GLU A 141 -7.53 -9.81 -21.53
CA GLU A 141 -6.58 -9.57 -20.44
C GLU A 141 -6.39 -8.06 -20.23
N ILE A 142 -6.43 -7.62 -18.96
CA ILE A 142 -6.13 -6.25 -18.56
C ILE A 142 -4.95 -6.27 -17.59
N LEU A 143 -3.93 -5.47 -17.91
CA LEU A 143 -2.74 -5.28 -17.09
C LEU A 143 -2.82 -3.95 -16.35
N GLY A 144 -2.63 -4.00 -15.03
CA GLY A 144 -2.60 -2.86 -14.14
C GLY A 144 -3.84 -2.80 -13.24
N GLU A 145 -3.60 -2.63 -11.94
CA GLU A 145 -4.65 -2.64 -10.92
C GLU A 145 -5.68 -1.53 -11.16
N HIS A 146 -5.19 -0.32 -11.47
CA HIS A 146 -6.05 0.82 -11.74
C HIS A 146 -6.94 0.62 -12.97
N LEU A 147 -6.45 -0.04 -14.02
CA LEU A 147 -7.23 -0.29 -15.23
C LEU A 147 -8.30 -1.38 -15.01
N ILE A 148 -7.98 -2.38 -14.18
CA ILE A 148 -8.93 -3.41 -13.76
C ILE A 148 -10.07 -2.77 -12.95
N ASP A 149 -9.74 -1.87 -12.03
CA ASP A 149 -10.70 -1.14 -11.19
C ASP A 149 -11.65 -0.24 -11.98
N LEU A 150 -11.13 0.46 -13.01
CA LEU A 150 -11.95 1.34 -13.84
C LEU A 150 -12.93 0.58 -14.74
N GLY A 151 -12.66 -0.70 -15.04
CA GLY A 151 -13.57 -1.58 -15.77
C GLY A 151 -14.01 -1.04 -17.15
N GLN A 152 -13.16 -0.28 -17.84
CA GLN A 152 -13.57 0.43 -19.07
C GLN A 152 -13.74 -0.51 -20.27
N GLY A 153 -14.70 -0.19 -21.14
CA GLY A 153 -14.89 -0.85 -22.43
C GLY A 153 -15.59 -2.22 -22.35
N LYS A 154 -15.07 -3.21 -23.08
CA LYS A 154 -15.69 -4.53 -23.33
C LYS A 154 -15.85 -5.43 -22.09
N VAL A 155 -15.20 -5.08 -20.97
CA VAL A 155 -15.12 -5.93 -19.79
C VAL A 155 -16.03 -5.49 -18.64
N GLY A 156 -16.69 -4.34 -18.72
CA GLY A 156 -17.45 -3.76 -17.58
C GLY A 156 -18.60 -4.62 -17.05
N LYS A 157 -19.05 -5.64 -17.80
CA LYS A 157 -20.04 -6.64 -17.37
C LYS A 157 -19.48 -8.06 -17.27
N GLN A 158 -18.20 -8.24 -17.53
CA GLN A 158 -17.56 -9.54 -17.58
C GLN A 158 -16.96 -9.92 -16.24
N ARG A 159 -16.98 -11.22 -15.95
CA ARG A 159 -16.39 -11.74 -14.73
C ARG A 159 -14.89 -11.97 -14.93
N ILE A 160 -14.11 -11.60 -13.93
CA ILE A 160 -12.69 -11.98 -13.87
C ILE A 160 -12.60 -13.49 -13.57
N LYS A 161 -11.88 -14.21 -14.42
CA LYS A 161 -11.63 -15.66 -14.31
C LYS A 161 -10.33 -15.96 -13.56
N HIS A 162 -9.29 -15.17 -13.79
CA HIS A 162 -7.98 -15.38 -13.18
C HIS A 162 -7.25 -14.07 -12.87
N PHE A 163 -6.45 -14.08 -11.82
CA PHE A 163 -5.50 -13.02 -11.48
C PHE A 163 -4.09 -13.60 -11.39
N ARG A 164 -3.11 -12.87 -11.91
CA ARG A 164 -1.69 -13.19 -11.75
C ARG A 164 -0.84 -11.92 -11.75
N THR A 165 0.38 -12.01 -11.24
CA THR A 165 1.36 -10.92 -11.34
C THR A 165 2.24 -11.10 -12.56
N ILE A 166 2.61 -9.98 -13.20
CA ILE A 166 3.60 -9.91 -14.28
C ILE A 166 4.68 -8.89 -13.89
N PRO A 167 5.97 -9.29 -13.84
CA PRO A 167 6.44 -10.68 -13.87
C PRO A 167 5.89 -11.48 -12.67
N LYS A 168 6.05 -12.81 -12.70
CA LYS A 168 5.65 -13.67 -11.58
C LYS A 168 6.42 -13.24 -10.32
N THR A 169 5.68 -12.81 -9.30
CA THR A 169 6.25 -12.33 -8.04
C THR A 169 6.76 -13.47 -7.16
N ARG A 170 7.82 -13.22 -6.40
CA ARG A 170 8.21 -14.03 -5.24
C ARG A 170 7.64 -13.42 -3.97
N ILE A 171 7.15 -14.29 -3.08
CA ILE A 171 6.76 -13.89 -1.72
C ILE A 171 8.05 -13.75 -0.91
N ASP A 172 8.19 -12.63 -0.23
CA ASP A 172 9.32 -12.31 0.63
C ASP A 172 9.14 -12.79 2.09
#